data_AF-D4Z2L4-F1
#
_entry.id   AF-D4Z2L4-F1
#
_cell.length_a   1.000
_cell.length_b   1.000
_cell.length_c   1.000
_cell.angle_alpha   90.00
_cell.angle_beta   90.00
_cell.angle_gamma   90.00
#
_symmetry.space_group_name_H-M   'P 1'
#
loop_
_entity.id
_entity.type
_entity.pdbx_description
1 polymer ?
#
loop_
_entity_poly.entity_id
_entity_poly.type
_entity_poly.pdbx_seq_one_letter_code
_entity_poly.pdbx_strand_id
1 'polypeptide(L)'
;MPLGIAGFDRLEAVGRLLAALHDRAIPPDTRLTRQQRARARRMLQAIDGARDGATQLEIAQVIFRIGRVTRDEWQVSSVRHTVMSLLRDARAMIAGDYRKLLRHRRSR
;
A
#
# COMPACT_ATOMS: atom_id res chain seq x y z
N MET A 1 15.51 25.41 -2.58
CA MET A 1 14.31 24.58 -2.83
C MET A 1 13.57 25.18 -4.02
N PRO A 2 13.18 24.42 -5.06
CA PRO A 2 12.36 24.96 -6.14
C PRO A 2 11.05 25.53 -5.56
N LEU A 3 10.72 26.76 -5.91
CA LEU A 3 9.66 27.57 -5.28
C LEU A 3 8.24 27.28 -5.84
N GLY A 4 8.08 26.19 -6.62
CA GLY A 4 6.78 25.76 -7.11
C GLY A 4 5.93 25.07 -6.02
N ILE A 5 4.66 24.78 -6.33
CA ILE A 5 3.70 24.23 -5.35
C ILE A 5 4.11 22.87 -4.74
N ALA A 6 4.96 22.10 -5.43
CA ALA A 6 5.54 20.87 -4.90
C ALA A 6 6.59 21.11 -3.80
N GLY A 7 7.04 22.36 -3.61
CA GLY A 7 7.98 22.77 -2.57
C GLY A 7 7.41 22.58 -1.16
N PHE A 8 6.09 22.75 -0.98
CA PHE A 8 5.42 22.53 0.31
C PHE A 8 5.52 21.08 0.78
N ASP A 9 5.33 20.09 -0.10
CA ASP A 9 5.45 18.66 0.23
C ASP A 9 6.87 18.35 0.73
N ARG A 10 7.87 18.99 0.13
CA ARG A 10 9.28 18.82 0.52
C ARG A 10 9.59 19.51 1.85
N LEU A 11 9.04 20.70 2.11
CA LEU A 11 9.18 21.35 3.42
C LEU A 11 8.57 20.51 4.53
N GLU A 12 7.37 19.95 4.32
CA GLU A 12 6.77 19.04 5.30
C GLU A 12 7.62 17.77 5.50
N ALA A 13 8.16 17.19 4.41
CA ALA A 13 9.02 16.02 4.50
C ALA A 13 10.31 16.30 5.29
N VAL A 14 10.95 17.45 5.04
CA VAL A 14 12.13 17.91 5.80
C VAL A 14 11.77 18.17 7.26
N GLY A 15 10.61 18.78 7.53
CA GLY A 15 10.12 18.99 8.89
C GLY A 15 9.94 17.68 9.66
N ARG A 16 9.35 16.65 9.03
CA ARG A 16 9.22 15.31 9.62
C ARG A 16 10.58 14.64 9.84
N LEU A 17 11.51 14.78 8.89
CA LEU A 17 12.88 14.23 9.03
C LEU A 17 13.63 14.89 10.19
N LEU A 18 13.63 16.21 10.28
CA LEU A 18 14.27 16.93 11.38
C LEU A 18 13.64 16.60 12.73
N ALA A 19 12.31 16.46 12.79
CA ALA A 19 11.64 16.03 14.01
C ALA A 19 12.12 14.63 14.45
N ALA A 20 12.23 13.69 13.52
CA ALA A 20 12.71 12.34 13.80
C ALA A 20 14.20 12.30 14.23
N LEU A 21 15.06 13.11 13.62
CA LEU A 21 16.49 13.17 13.95
C LEU A 21 16.79 13.82 15.30
N HIS A 22 15.88 14.65 15.81
CA HIS A 22 16.03 15.38 17.06
C HIS A 22 15.05 14.91 18.14
N ASP A 23 14.52 13.69 18.04
CA ASP A 23 13.59 13.06 19.00
C ASP A 23 12.38 13.95 19.37
N ARG A 24 11.87 14.71 18.39
CA ARG A 24 10.64 15.50 18.53
C ARG A 24 9.43 14.74 18.00
N ALA A 25 8.25 15.15 18.44
CA ALA A 25 6.99 14.64 17.91
C ALA A 25 6.93 14.83 16.39
N ILE A 26 6.81 13.72 15.64
CA ILE A 26 6.81 13.71 14.18
C ILE A 26 5.40 14.13 13.69
N PRO A 27 5.29 15.21 12.88
CA PRO A 27 4.01 15.61 12.30
C PRO A 27 3.37 14.49 11.46
N PRO A 28 2.03 14.34 11.47
CA PRO A 28 1.36 13.26 10.74
C PRO A 28 1.62 13.35 9.22
N ASP A 29 1.81 12.21 8.58
CA ASP A 29 1.89 12.10 7.12
C ASP A 29 0.49 11.92 6.53
N THR A 30 0.03 12.95 5.82
CA THR A 30 -1.33 13.04 5.26
C THR A 30 -1.40 12.62 3.79
N ARG A 31 -0.29 12.15 3.20
CA ARG A 31 -0.24 11.72 1.79
C ARG A 31 -1.13 10.53 1.48
N LEU A 32 -1.37 9.67 2.48
CA LEU A 32 -2.20 8.48 2.36
C LEU A 32 -3.31 8.48 3.42
N THR A 33 -4.52 8.16 3.00
CA THR A 33 -5.60 7.85 3.95
C THR A 33 -5.27 6.54 4.68
N ARG A 34 -5.90 6.32 5.85
CA ARG A 34 -5.75 5.06 6.61
C ARG A 34 -6.11 3.84 5.75
N GLN A 35 -7.14 3.95 4.91
CA GLN A 35 -7.56 2.88 4.00
C GLN A 35 -6.53 2.61 2.90
N GLN A 36 -5.95 3.66 2.30
CA GLN A 36 -4.90 3.52 1.29
C GLN A 36 -3.64 2.87 1.89
N ARG A 37 -3.24 3.28 3.09
CA ARG A 37 -2.11 2.67 3.81
C ARG A 37 -2.36 1.20 4.14
N ALA A 38 -3.56 0.87 4.61
CA ALA A 38 -3.95 -0.52 4.86
C ALA A 38 -3.93 -1.37 3.58
N ARG A 39 -4.45 -0.83 2.46
CA ARG A 39 -4.38 -1.49 1.15
C ARG A 39 -2.93 -1.71 0.72
N ALA A 40 -2.05 -0.72 0.86
CA ALA A 40 -0.63 -0.85 0.51
C ALA A 40 0.09 -1.93 1.31
N ARG A 41 -0.20 -2.06 2.61
CA ARG A 41 0.32 -3.18 3.42
C ARG A 41 -0.16 -4.54 2.89
N ARG A 42 -1.44 -4.67 2.53
CA ARG A 42 -1.97 -5.91 1.94
C ARG A 42 -1.37 -6.23 0.58
N MET A 43 -1.07 -5.21 -0.24
CA MET A 43 -0.35 -5.40 -1.51
C MET A 43 1.05 -5.98 -1.28
N LEU A 44 1.79 -5.47 -0.29
CA LEU A 44 3.09 -6.00 0.11
C LEU A 44 2.98 -7.45 0.61
N GLN A 45 2.07 -7.73 1.55
CA GLN A 45 1.85 -9.09 2.04
C GLN A 45 1.48 -10.07 0.92
N ALA A 46 0.61 -9.66 -0.01
CA ALA A 46 0.18 -10.50 -1.11
C ALA A 46 1.33 -10.81 -2.08
N ILE A 47 2.17 -9.83 -2.43
CA ILE A 47 3.29 -10.07 -3.34
C ILE A 47 4.41 -10.86 -2.68
N ASP A 48 4.65 -10.66 -1.38
CA ASP A 48 5.63 -11.44 -0.62
C ASP A 48 5.20 -12.91 -0.56
N GLY A 49 3.94 -13.18 -0.21
CA GLY A 49 3.40 -14.55 -0.23
C GLY A 49 3.45 -15.17 -1.64
N ALA A 50 3.08 -14.42 -2.68
CA ALA A 50 3.14 -14.93 -4.05
C ALA A 50 4.59 -15.24 -4.51
N ARG A 51 5.58 -14.46 -4.04
CA ARG A 51 7.00 -14.72 -4.31
C ARG A 51 7.50 -15.96 -3.56
N ASP A 52 6.92 -16.25 -2.40
CA ASP A 52 7.18 -17.46 -1.60
C ASP A 52 6.37 -18.67 -2.08
N GLY A 53 5.67 -18.56 -3.21
CA GLY A 53 4.92 -19.67 -3.82
C GLY A 53 3.48 -19.85 -3.30
N ALA A 54 3.00 -18.98 -2.41
CA ALA A 54 1.62 -19.07 -1.92
C ALA A 54 0.60 -18.85 -3.04
N THR A 55 -0.44 -19.68 -3.04
CA THR A 55 -1.58 -19.57 -3.93
C THR A 55 -2.44 -18.36 -3.58
N GLN A 56 -3.27 -17.89 -4.53
CA GLN A 56 -4.22 -16.79 -4.26
C GLN A 56 -5.20 -17.12 -3.13
N LEU A 57 -5.53 -18.40 -2.93
CA LEU A 57 -6.39 -18.85 -1.84
C LEU A 57 -5.69 -18.76 -0.49
N GLU A 58 -4.43 -19.21 -0.37
CA GLU A 58 -3.64 -19.09 0.86
C GLU A 58 -3.41 -17.62 1.23
N ILE A 59 -3.10 -16.78 0.23
CA ILE A 59 -3.00 -15.32 0.40
C ILE A 59 -4.33 -14.76 0.92
N ALA A 60 -5.47 -15.20 0.38
CA ALA A 60 -6.78 -14.77 0.83
C ALA A 60 -7.05 -15.18 2.29
N GLN A 61 -6.74 -16.43 2.64
CA GLN A 61 -6.91 -16.97 4.00
C GLN A 61 -6.12 -16.18 5.03
N VAL A 62 -4.88 -15.79 4.72
CA VAL A 62 -4.05 -15.00 5.63
C VAL A 62 -4.50 -13.54 5.70
N ILE A 63 -4.70 -12.87 4.55
CA ILE A 63 -4.97 -11.43 4.50
C ILE A 63 -6.40 -11.08 4.94
N PHE A 64 -7.38 -11.92 4.56
CA PHE A 64 -8.80 -11.69 4.83
C PHE A 64 -9.35 -12.59 5.93
N ARG A 65 -8.53 -13.48 6.51
CA ARG A 65 -8.94 -14.40 7.59
C ARG A 65 -10.15 -15.25 7.22
N ILE A 66 -10.24 -15.63 5.94
CA ILE A 66 -11.29 -16.55 5.48
C ILE A 66 -10.90 -17.98 5.85
N GLY A 67 -11.91 -18.82 6.14
CA GLY A 67 -11.70 -20.23 6.48
C GLY A 67 -11.28 -21.09 5.29
N ARG A 68 -11.29 -22.41 5.49
CA ARG A 68 -11.18 -23.36 4.38
C ARG A 68 -12.44 -23.25 3.52
N VAL A 69 -12.23 -23.17 2.21
CA VAL A 69 -13.29 -23.05 1.21
C VAL A 69 -13.04 -24.10 0.15
N THR A 70 -14.09 -24.68 -0.40
CA THR A 70 -14.00 -25.63 -1.51
C THR A 70 -13.53 -24.93 -2.78
N ARG A 71 -13.14 -25.72 -3.78
CA ARG A 71 -12.71 -25.20 -5.08
C ARG A 71 -13.80 -24.36 -5.73
N ASP A 72 -15.04 -24.81 -5.69
CA ASP A 72 -16.16 -24.15 -6.37
C ASP A 72 -16.54 -22.85 -5.68
N GLU A 73 -16.58 -22.84 -4.34
CA GLU A 73 -16.77 -21.62 -3.55
C GLU A 73 -15.64 -20.60 -3.81
N TRP A 74 -14.40 -21.06 -3.97
CA TRP A 74 -13.29 -20.19 -4.30
C TRP A 74 -13.40 -19.59 -5.71
N GLN A 75 -13.93 -20.33 -6.70
CA GLN A 75 -14.07 -19.82 -8.07
C GLN A 75 -15.00 -18.61 -8.15
N VAL A 76 -16.10 -18.63 -7.38
CA VAL A 76 -17.11 -17.55 -7.39
C VAL A 76 -16.90 -16.49 -6.30
N SER A 77 -15.84 -16.61 -5.51
CA SER A 77 -15.57 -15.70 -4.39
C SER A 77 -15.18 -14.29 -4.83
N SER A 78 -15.83 -13.27 -4.28
CA SER A 78 -15.42 -11.86 -4.46
C SER A 78 -14.04 -11.56 -3.85
N VAL A 79 -13.61 -12.33 -2.85
CA VAL A 79 -12.29 -12.20 -2.22
C VAL A 79 -11.18 -12.57 -3.20
N ARG A 80 -11.44 -13.53 -4.10
CA ARG A 80 -10.52 -13.87 -5.19
C ARG A 80 -10.20 -12.66 -6.07
N HIS A 81 -11.22 -11.94 -6.53
CA HIS A 81 -11.02 -10.73 -7.32
C HIS A 81 -10.26 -9.65 -6.53
N THR A 82 -10.49 -9.56 -5.22
CA THR A 82 -9.75 -8.64 -4.35
C THR A 82 -8.26 -9.01 -4.28
N VAL A 83 -7.92 -10.29 -4.13
CA VAL A 83 -6.52 -10.75 -4.15
C VAL A 83 -5.87 -10.52 -5.51
N MET A 84 -6.56 -10.83 -6.61
CA MET A 84 -6.06 -10.56 -7.97
C MET A 84 -5.75 -9.06 -8.16
N SER A 85 -6.65 -8.19 -7.69
CA SER A 85 -6.46 -6.75 -7.71
C SER A 85 -5.24 -6.31 -6.87
N LEU A 86 -5.08 -6.84 -5.65
CA LEU A 86 -3.90 -6.56 -4.82
C LEU A 86 -2.61 -6.96 -5.50
N LEU A 87 -2.54 -8.16 -6.09
CA LEU A 87 -1.35 -8.66 -6.78
C LEU A 87 -1.02 -7.84 -8.03
N ARG A 88 -2.03 -7.46 -8.81
CA ARG A 88 -1.84 -6.61 -9.98
C ARG A 88 -1.31 -5.22 -9.58
N ASP A 89 -1.95 -4.60 -8.59
CA ASP A 89 -1.56 -3.27 -8.12
C ASP A 89 -0.17 -3.31 -7.45
N ALA A 90 0.16 -4.37 -6.70
CA ALA A 90 1.48 -4.57 -6.11
C ALA A 90 2.59 -4.63 -7.18
N ARG A 91 2.36 -5.35 -8.28
CA ARG A 91 3.31 -5.40 -9.40
C ARG A 91 3.53 -4.02 -10.02
N ALA A 92 2.46 -3.26 -10.24
CA ALA A 92 2.57 -1.89 -10.75
C ALA A 92 3.39 -1.00 -9.79
N MET A 93 3.11 -1.10 -8.48
CA MET A 93 3.85 -0.38 -7.44
C MET A 93 5.35 -0.68 -7.49
N ILE A 94 5.73 -1.95 -7.58
CA ILE A 94 7.12 -2.39 -7.68
C ILE A 94 7.75 -1.90 -8.99
N ALA A 95 7.00 -1.89 -10.09
CA ALA A 95 7.46 -1.44 -11.41
C ALA A 95 7.67 0.09 -11.52
N GLY A 96 7.49 0.85 -10.43
CA GLY A 96 7.82 2.27 -10.37
C GLY A 96 6.70 3.17 -9.86
N ASP A 97 5.47 2.65 -9.73
CA ASP A 97 4.35 3.42 -9.21
C ASP A 97 4.50 3.78 -7.72
N TYR A 98 5.42 3.14 -6.99
CA TYR A 98 5.77 3.53 -5.62
C TYR A 98 6.12 5.03 -5.50
N ARG A 99 6.63 5.66 -6.57
CA ARG A 99 6.94 7.10 -6.59
C ARG A 99 5.71 7.98 -6.36
N LYS A 100 4.51 7.47 -6.67
CA LYS A 100 3.24 8.16 -6.42
C LYS A 100 2.95 8.31 -4.92
N LEU A 101 3.51 7.44 -4.06
CA LEU A 101 3.37 7.55 -2.60
C LEU A 101 4.11 8.76 -2.02
N LEU A 102 5.09 9.29 -2.76
CA LEU A 102 5.92 10.39 -2.27
C LEU A 102 5.28 11.76 -2.48
N ARG A 103 4.17 11.84 -3.22
CA ARG A 103 3.53 13.09 -3.64
C ARG A 103 2.17 13.22 -2.98
N HIS A 104 1.81 14.41 -2.52
CA HIS A 104 0.43 14.67 -2.13
C HIS A 104 -0.46 14.59 -3.38
N ARG A 105 -1.48 13.74 -3.33
CA ARG A 105 -2.50 13.70 -4.37
C ARG A 105 -3.43 14.89 -4.16
N ARG A 106 -3.01 16.07 -4.63
CA ARG A 106 -3.88 17.23 -4.73
C ARG A 106 -4.88 16.95 -5.85
N SER A 107 -6.16 16.85 -5.50
CA SER A 107 -7.20 16.99 -6.51
C SER A 107 -6.98 18.34 -7.18
N ARG A 108 -7.10 18.38 -8.50
CA ARG A 108 -7.36 19.66 -9.16
C ARG A 108 -8.73 20.18 -8.70
#